data_AF-A0A062V6J8-F1
#
_entry.id   AF-A0A062V6J8-F1
#
_cell.length_a   1.000
_cell.length_b   1.000
_cell.length_c   1.000
_cell.angle_alpha   90.00
_cell.angle_beta   90.00
_cell.angle_gamma   90.00
#
_symmetry.space_group_name_H-M   'P 1'
#
loop_
_entity.id
_entity.type
_entity.pdbx_description
1 polymer ?
#
loop_
_entity_poly.entity_id
_entity_poly.type
_entity_poly.pdbx_seq_one_letter_code
_entity_poly.pdbx_strand_id
1 'polypeptide(L)'
;MTHGTIAGMLLSDLILGRPNPYYELYDPGRLKLMTTGAKLITQNIHIAETLIRGRLSRPEKLTPLDVGEAKVAEIDDREAAVYKDDRGEIHALSPVCTHMGCIVSWNNAERSWDCPCHGSRFNFDGKILHCPTVKKLEKRQI
;
A
#
# COMPACT_ATOMS: atom_id res chain seq x y z
N MET A 1 9.81 7.63 19.07
CA MET A 1 9.42 6.95 20.33
C MET A 1 8.69 7.83 21.35
N THR A 2 8.66 9.16 21.25
CA THR A 2 8.04 10.05 22.26
C THR A 2 6.50 10.03 22.30
N HIS A 3 5.85 9.84 21.14
CA HIS A 3 4.39 9.91 21.01
C HIS A 3 3.65 8.74 21.67
N GLY A 4 4.28 7.56 21.77
CA GLY A 4 3.67 6.39 22.42
C GLY A 4 3.50 6.57 23.93
N THR A 5 4.51 7.14 24.60
CA THR A 5 4.44 7.46 26.03
C THR A 5 3.36 8.50 26.31
N ILE A 6 3.31 9.59 25.51
CA ILE A 6 2.29 10.62 25.66
C ILE A 6 0.90 10.04 25.45
N ALA A 7 0.71 9.19 24.44
CA ALA A 7 -0.56 8.51 24.19
C ALA A 7 -0.98 7.63 25.38
N GLY A 8 -0.05 6.86 25.96
CA GLY A 8 -0.33 6.03 27.14
C GLY A 8 -0.78 6.85 28.35
N MET A 9 -0.07 7.95 28.65
CA MET A 9 -0.43 8.87 29.73
C MET A 9 -1.80 9.50 29.49
N LEU A 10 -2.02 10.03 28.28
CA LEU A 10 -3.26 10.70 27.91
C LEU A 10 -4.47 9.76 27.97
N LEU A 11 -4.36 8.54 27.40
CA LEU A 11 -5.42 7.55 27.42
C LEU A 11 -5.74 7.07 28.84
N SER A 12 -4.72 6.81 29.66
CA SER A 12 -4.91 6.43 31.06
C SER A 12 -5.66 7.50 31.84
N ASP A 13 -5.25 8.77 31.72
CA ASP A 13 -5.89 9.86 32.43
C ASP A 13 -7.33 10.08 31.96
N LEU A 14 -7.59 10.00 30.65
CA LEU A 14 -8.94 10.08 30.09
C LEU A 14 -9.86 8.98 30.62
N ILE A 15 -9.39 7.73 30.68
CA ILE A 15 -10.16 6.59 31.22
C ILE A 15 -10.48 6.79 32.70
N LEU A 16 -9.53 7.36 33.46
CA LEU A 16 -9.68 7.62 34.90
C LEU A 16 -10.37 8.95 35.22
N GLY A 17 -10.79 9.73 34.21
CA GLY A 17 -11.39 11.05 34.40
C GLY A 17 -10.44 12.09 35.02
N ARG A 18 -9.12 11.92 34.83
CA ARG A 18 -8.08 12.82 35.37
C ARG A 18 -7.73 13.89 34.33
N PRO A 19 -7.43 15.13 34.78
CA PRO A 19 -6.93 16.16 33.88
C PRO A 19 -5.53 15.80 33.38
N ASN A 20 -5.27 16.02 32.09
CA ASN A 20 -3.97 15.76 31.46
C ASN A 20 -3.46 17.00 30.71
N PRO A 21 -2.20 17.42 30.94
CA PRO A 21 -1.64 18.64 30.32
C PRO A 21 -1.50 18.56 28.80
N TYR A 22 -1.51 17.36 28.21
CA TYR A 22 -1.39 17.15 26.77
C TYR A 22 -2.75 17.05 26.07
N TYR A 23 -3.87 17.02 26.81
CA TYR A 23 -5.21 16.84 26.24
C TYR A 23 -5.50 17.84 25.12
N GLU A 24 -5.39 19.14 25.40
CA GLU A 24 -5.72 20.15 24.40
C GLU A 24 -4.86 20.07 23.14
N LEU A 25 -3.60 19.65 23.27
CA LEU A 25 -2.66 19.55 22.15
C LEU A 25 -3.02 18.37 21.22
N TYR A 26 -3.48 17.25 21.80
CA TYR A 26 -3.79 16.01 21.08
C TYR A 26 -5.29 15.78 20.88
N ASP A 27 -6.14 16.73 21.26
CA ASP A 27 -7.58 16.66 21.05
C ASP A 27 -7.91 16.61 19.54
N PRO A 28 -8.47 15.49 19.04
CA PRO A 28 -8.86 15.36 17.62
C PRO A 28 -9.99 16.33 17.23
N GLY A 29 -10.74 16.84 18.22
CA GLY A 29 -11.79 17.84 18.04
C GLY A 29 -11.27 19.27 17.81
N ARG A 30 -9.95 19.49 17.85
CA ARG A 30 -9.32 20.79 17.54
C ARG A 30 -9.41 21.13 16.04
N LEU A 31 -10.62 21.37 15.57
CA LEU A 31 -10.91 21.72 14.17
C LEU A 31 -10.68 23.22 13.93
N LYS A 32 -9.51 23.59 13.40
CA LYS A 32 -9.31 24.90 12.77
C LYS A 32 -9.80 24.86 11.32
N LEU A 33 -11.13 24.89 11.15
CA LEU A 33 -11.85 24.67 9.89
C LEU A 33 -11.22 25.40 8.68
N MET A 34 -10.84 26.68 8.83
CA MET A 34 -10.32 27.53 7.75
C MET A 34 -8.87 27.21 7.34
N THR A 35 -7.99 26.87 8.29
CA THR A 35 -6.58 26.54 7.99
C THR A 35 -6.39 25.08 7.58
N THR A 36 -7.30 24.21 8.01
CA THR A 36 -7.26 22.77 7.74
C THR A 36 -7.83 22.46 6.35
N GLY A 37 -8.89 23.14 5.91
CA GLY A 37 -9.54 22.86 4.61
C GLY A 37 -8.61 23.00 3.41
N ALA A 38 -7.92 24.14 3.27
CA ALA A 38 -7.00 24.36 2.13
C ALA A 38 -5.81 23.38 2.15
N LYS A 39 -5.23 23.10 3.32
CA LYS A 39 -4.12 22.15 3.47
C LYS A 39 -4.54 20.72 3.13
N LEU A 40 -5.73 20.29 3.55
CA LEU A 40 -6.25 18.97 3.23
C LEU A 40 -6.46 18.78 1.72
N ILE A 41 -6.91 19.80 1.00
CA ILE A 41 -7.05 19.73 -0.46
C ILE A 41 -5.68 19.53 -1.09
N THR A 42 -4.72 20.40 -0.80
CA THR A 42 -3.37 20.32 -1.40
C THR A 42 -2.65 19.02 -1.06
N GLN A 43 -2.80 18.52 0.18
CA GLN A 43 -2.18 17.26 0.60
C GLN A 43 -2.83 16.03 -0.07
N ASN A 44 -4.15 16.04 -0.28
CA ASN A 44 -4.84 14.91 -0.91
C ASN A 44 -4.69 14.88 -2.44
N ILE A 45 -4.41 16.02 -3.10
CA ILE A 45 -4.17 16.06 -4.55
C ILE A 45 -3.00 15.15 -4.92
N HIS A 46 -1.90 15.20 -4.18
CA HIS A 46 -0.72 14.37 -4.47
C HIS A 46 -1.02 12.85 -4.40
N ILE A 47 -1.85 12.45 -3.43
CA ILE A 47 -2.30 11.07 -3.27
C ILE A 47 -3.17 10.67 -4.47
N ALA A 48 -4.13 11.55 -4.85
CA ALA A 48 -4.99 11.32 -5.99
C ALA A 48 -4.18 11.18 -7.30
N GLU A 49 -3.20 12.05 -7.53
CA GLU A 49 -2.30 11.96 -8.69
C GLU A 49 -1.57 10.61 -8.75
N THR A 50 -1.02 10.16 -7.62
CA THR A 50 -0.28 8.89 -7.55
C THR A 50 -1.21 7.70 -7.83
N LEU A 51 -2.42 7.70 -7.26
CA LEU A 51 -3.43 6.67 -7.51
C LEU A 51 -3.89 6.63 -8.96
N ILE A 52 -4.16 7.80 -9.54
CA ILE A 52 -4.60 7.95 -10.94
C ILE A 52 -3.51 7.49 -11.89
N ARG A 53 -2.26 7.94 -11.70
CA ARG A 53 -1.13 7.52 -12.53
C ARG A 53 -0.94 6.01 -12.50
N GLY A 54 -0.98 5.39 -11.32
CA GLY A 54 -0.84 3.93 -11.21
C GLY A 54 -1.96 3.13 -11.90
N ARG A 55 -3.16 3.72 -12.07
CA ARG A 55 -4.33 3.03 -12.65
C ARG A 55 -4.59 3.35 -14.13
N LEU A 56 -4.12 4.49 -14.62
CA LEU A 56 -4.23 4.89 -16.03
C LEU A 56 -2.99 4.51 -16.86
N SER A 57 -1.87 4.21 -16.21
CA SER A 57 -0.69 3.68 -16.91
C SER A 57 -1.02 2.30 -17.44
N ARG A 58 -1.29 2.20 -18.75
CA ARG A 58 -1.48 0.91 -19.40
C ARG A 58 -0.14 0.17 -19.41
N PRO A 59 -0.02 -1.02 -18.79
CA PRO A 59 1.24 -1.73 -18.76
C PRO A 59 1.63 -2.15 -20.17
N GLU A 60 2.94 -2.20 -20.42
CA GLU A 60 3.46 -2.71 -21.68
C GLU A 60 3.10 -4.19 -21.84
N LYS A 61 3.07 -4.67 -23.09
CA LYS A 61 2.95 -6.10 -23.38
C LYS A 61 4.09 -6.88 -22.73
N LEU A 62 3.80 -8.10 -22.29
CA LEU A 62 4.81 -8.96 -21.69
C LEU A 62 5.97 -9.20 -22.68
N THR A 63 7.17 -8.84 -22.25
CA THR A 63 8.43 -9.25 -22.89
C THR A 63 8.99 -10.47 -22.18
N PRO A 64 9.86 -11.28 -22.83
CA PRO A 64 10.55 -12.36 -22.15
C PRO A 64 11.24 -11.87 -20.87
N LEU A 65 11.05 -12.61 -19.78
CA LEU A 65 11.68 -12.34 -18.48
C LEU A 65 12.87 -13.27 -18.28
N ASP A 66 13.93 -12.73 -17.68
CA ASP A 66 15.00 -13.55 -17.12
C ASP A 66 14.57 -14.16 -15.78
N VAL A 67 15.31 -15.18 -15.36
CA VAL A 67 15.08 -15.84 -14.07
C VAL A 67 15.26 -14.84 -12.93
N GLY A 68 14.29 -14.78 -12.02
CA GLY A 68 14.27 -13.86 -10.90
C GLY A 68 13.70 -12.49 -11.23
N GLU A 69 13.33 -12.23 -12.48
CA GLU A 69 12.70 -10.97 -12.89
C GLU A 69 11.18 -11.01 -12.73
N ALA A 70 10.61 -9.84 -12.50
CA ALA A 70 9.17 -9.65 -12.48
C ALA A 70 8.77 -8.31 -13.09
N LYS A 71 7.57 -8.27 -13.67
CA LYS A 71 6.99 -7.07 -14.27
C LYS A 71 5.47 -7.10 -14.17
N VAL A 72 4.85 -5.92 -14.06
CA VAL A 72 3.43 -5.76 -14.35
C VAL A 72 3.28 -5.53 -15.85
N ALA A 73 2.58 -6.43 -16.54
CA ALA A 73 2.48 -6.47 -17.99
C ALA A 73 1.05 -6.76 -18.46
N GLU A 74 0.76 -6.39 -19.71
CA GLU A 74 -0.45 -6.81 -20.42
C GLU A 74 -0.23 -8.20 -21.06
N ILE A 75 -1.14 -9.14 -20.77
CA ILE A 75 -1.24 -10.49 -21.34
C ILE A 75 -2.70 -10.73 -21.72
N ASP A 76 -2.98 -11.09 -22.98
CA ASP A 76 -4.34 -11.32 -23.49
C ASP A 76 -5.34 -10.20 -23.12
N ASP A 77 -4.94 -8.95 -23.35
CA ASP A 77 -5.71 -7.74 -23.02
C ASP A 77 -6.06 -7.59 -21.53
N ARG A 78 -5.30 -8.25 -20.63
CA ARG A 78 -5.46 -8.18 -19.17
C ARG A 78 -4.13 -7.86 -18.50
N GLU A 79 -4.20 -7.10 -17.41
CA GLU A 79 -3.01 -6.80 -16.61
C GLU A 79 -2.67 -7.95 -15.65
N ALA A 80 -1.40 -8.33 -15.62
CA ALA A 80 -0.87 -9.36 -14.73
C ALA A 80 0.44 -8.89 -14.09
N ALA A 81 0.62 -9.20 -12.80
CA ALA A 81 1.92 -9.18 -12.14
C ALA A 81 2.59 -10.54 -12.38
N VAL A 82 3.68 -10.54 -13.14
CA VAL A 82 4.33 -11.73 -13.67
C VAL A 82 5.72 -11.84 -13.07
N TYR A 83 6.07 -13.01 -12.55
CA TYR A 83 7.39 -13.33 -12.03
C TYR A 83 7.89 -14.63 -12.66
N LYS A 84 9.17 -14.71 -13.00
CA LYS A 84 9.82 -15.96 -13.43
C LYS A 84 10.72 -16.47 -12.33
N ASP A 85 10.45 -17.67 -11.83
CA ASP A 85 11.23 -18.24 -10.73
C ASP A 85 12.56 -18.87 -11.18
N ASP A 86 13.33 -19.34 -10.21
CA ASP A 86 14.65 -19.96 -10.42
C ASP A 86 14.60 -21.27 -11.23
N ARG A 87 13.42 -21.87 -11.40
CA ARG A 87 13.17 -23.05 -12.25
C ARG A 87 12.70 -22.68 -13.65
N GLY A 88 12.49 -21.39 -13.90
CA GLY A 88 11.93 -20.87 -15.14
C GLY A 88 10.41 -20.95 -15.22
N GLU A 89 9.72 -21.31 -14.13
CA GLU A 89 8.26 -21.32 -14.09
C GLU A 89 7.73 -19.88 -13.96
N ILE A 90 6.64 -19.59 -14.68
CA ILE A 90 5.99 -18.28 -14.64
C ILE A 90 4.86 -18.30 -13.60
N HIS A 91 4.92 -17.32 -12.70
CA HIS A 91 3.88 -17.04 -11.72
C HIS A 91 3.15 -15.77 -12.15
N ALA A 92 1.83 -15.87 -12.37
CA ALA A 92 1.00 -14.73 -12.73
C ALA A 92 -0.08 -14.46 -11.68
N LEU A 93 -0.16 -13.21 -11.28
CA LEU A 93 -1.08 -12.71 -10.26
C LEU A 93 -1.84 -11.50 -10.79
N SER A 94 -2.97 -11.20 -10.16
CA SER A 94 -3.59 -9.89 -10.29
C SER A 94 -2.64 -8.84 -9.71
N PRO A 95 -2.30 -7.77 -10.44
CA PRO A 95 -1.44 -6.70 -9.92
C PRO A 95 -2.20 -5.80 -8.93
N VAL A 96 -3.50 -6.01 -8.76
CA VAL A 96 -4.38 -5.20 -7.90
C VAL A 96 -4.25 -5.65 -6.45
N CYS A 97 -3.71 -4.76 -5.60
CA CYS A 97 -3.64 -4.96 -4.16
C CYS A 97 -5.04 -5.10 -3.56
N THR A 98 -5.22 -6.16 -2.78
CA THR A 98 -6.47 -6.52 -2.12
C THR A 98 -6.88 -5.64 -0.95
N HIS A 99 -6.04 -4.68 -0.53
CA HIS A 99 -6.37 -3.71 0.51
C HIS A 99 -7.35 -2.64 -0.02
N MET A 100 -6.90 -1.82 -0.97
CA MET A 100 -7.68 -0.70 -1.53
C MET A 100 -7.51 -0.54 -3.05
N GLY A 101 -7.02 -1.58 -3.74
CA GLY A 101 -7.02 -1.63 -5.21
C GLY A 101 -5.86 -0.91 -5.90
N CYS A 102 -4.80 -0.52 -5.18
CA CYS A 102 -3.60 0.02 -5.80
C CYS A 102 -2.83 -1.05 -6.59
N ILE A 103 -2.09 -0.64 -7.61
CA ILE A 103 -1.20 -1.55 -8.36
C ILE A 103 0.09 -1.81 -7.57
N VAL A 104 0.49 -3.07 -7.46
CA VAL A 104 1.74 -3.47 -6.81
C VAL A 104 2.95 -3.26 -7.72
N SER A 105 4.11 -3.00 -7.13
CA SER A 105 5.41 -2.93 -7.81
C SER A 105 6.32 -4.05 -7.34
N TRP A 106 7.17 -4.56 -8.21
CA TRP A 106 8.16 -5.57 -7.84
C TRP A 106 9.34 -4.96 -7.10
N ASN A 107 9.76 -5.61 -6.01
CA ASN A 107 10.95 -5.30 -5.23
C ASN A 107 11.97 -6.44 -5.44
N ASN A 108 12.99 -6.16 -6.25
CA ASN A 108 14.04 -7.12 -6.59
C ASN A 108 14.87 -7.56 -5.37
N ALA A 109 15.10 -6.67 -4.41
CA ALA A 109 15.94 -6.96 -3.25
C ALA A 109 15.30 -8.00 -2.32
N GLU A 110 13.98 -7.95 -2.19
CA GLU A 110 13.22 -8.82 -1.28
C GLU A 110 12.38 -9.88 -2.02
N ARG A 111 12.43 -9.89 -3.36
CA ARG A 111 11.62 -10.75 -4.24
C ARG A 111 10.13 -10.74 -3.84
N SER A 112 9.60 -9.53 -3.66
CA SER A 112 8.24 -9.29 -3.19
C SER A 112 7.47 -8.31 -4.08
N TRP A 113 6.15 -8.46 -4.11
CA TRP A 113 5.23 -7.47 -4.64
C TRP A 113 4.85 -6.50 -3.51
N ASP A 114 5.21 -5.24 -3.66
CA ASP A 114 5.00 -4.22 -2.65
C ASP A 114 3.94 -3.22 -3.13
N CYS A 115 2.96 -2.94 -2.28
CA CYS A 115 1.93 -1.95 -2.54
C CYS A 115 2.37 -0.58 -2.02
N PRO A 116 2.53 0.44 -2.90
CA PRO A 116 3.06 1.75 -2.50
C PRO A 116 2.10 2.57 -1.63
N CYS A 117 0.83 2.19 -1.56
CA CYS A 117 -0.20 2.98 -0.89
C CYS A 117 -0.12 2.89 0.64
N HIS A 118 -0.06 1.66 1.18
CA HIS A 118 -0.12 1.42 2.63
C HIS A 118 0.88 0.36 3.09
N GLY A 119 1.82 -0.05 2.23
CA GLY A 119 2.88 -0.99 2.59
C GLY A 119 2.43 -2.44 2.75
N SER A 120 1.31 -2.85 2.14
CA SER A 120 1.01 -4.28 2.01
C SER A 120 2.06 -4.94 1.12
N ARG A 121 2.58 -6.10 1.55
CA ARG A 121 3.61 -6.84 0.80
C ARG A 121 3.16 -8.27 0.57
N PHE A 122 3.52 -8.82 -0.59
CA PHE A 122 3.20 -10.18 -0.98
C PHE A 122 4.45 -10.87 -1.52
N ASN A 123 4.56 -12.18 -1.35
CA ASN A 123 5.61 -12.94 -2.01
C ASN A 123 5.30 -13.11 -3.51
N PHE A 124 6.23 -13.70 -4.26
CA PHE A 124 6.06 -13.95 -5.69
C PHE A 124 4.81 -14.79 -6.07
N ASP A 125 4.29 -15.62 -5.15
CA ASP A 125 3.08 -16.45 -5.31
C ASP A 125 1.80 -15.75 -4.78
N GLY A 126 1.92 -14.49 -4.36
CA GLY A 126 0.79 -13.64 -3.94
C GLY A 126 0.37 -13.80 -2.48
N LYS A 127 1.05 -14.64 -1.69
CA LYS A 127 0.81 -14.77 -0.25
C LYS A 127 1.25 -13.52 0.49
N ILE A 128 0.51 -13.17 1.53
CA ILE A 128 0.76 -11.96 2.33
C ILE A 128 2.06 -12.13 3.12
N LEU A 129 2.96 -11.15 2.98
CA LEU A 129 4.16 -11.00 3.80
C LEU A 129 3.98 -9.90 4.86
N HIS A 130 3.23 -8.84 4.53
CA HIS A 130 3.00 -7.72 5.42
C HIS A 130 1.58 -7.15 5.26
N CYS A 131 0.94 -6.82 6.38
CA CYS A 131 -0.37 -6.16 6.43
C CYS A 131 -0.26 -4.69 5.95
N PRO A 132 -1.34 -3.89 5.79
CA PRO A 132 -2.70 -4.05 6.33
C PRO A 132 -3.60 -5.05 5.60
N THR A 133 -3.21 -5.54 4.42
CA THR A 133 -4.04 -6.51 3.70
C THR A 133 -4.23 -7.81 4.49
N VAL A 134 -5.42 -8.41 4.34
CA VAL A 134 -5.79 -9.70 4.94
C VAL A 134 -6.17 -10.75 3.89
N LYS A 135 -6.06 -10.41 2.60
CA LYS A 135 -6.32 -11.32 1.48
C LYS A 135 -5.09 -11.39 0.56
N LYS A 136 -4.73 -12.60 0.12
CA LYS A 136 -3.66 -12.82 -0.88
C LYS A 136 -4.03 -12.21 -2.24
N LEU A 137 -3.04 -11.98 -3.09
CA LEU A 137 -3.30 -11.64 -4.50
C LEU A 137 -3.97 -12.83 -5.21
N GLU A 138 -4.87 -12.52 -6.13
CA GLU A 138 -5.55 -13.53 -6.94
C GLU A 138 -4.60 -14.09 -8.00
N LYS A 139 -4.59 -15.41 -8.18
CA LYS A 139 -3.83 -16.03 -9.26
C LYS A 139 -4.49 -15.75 -10.60
N ARG A 140 -3.69 -15.52 -11.63
CA ARG A 140 -4.12 -15.42 -13.02
C ARG A 140 -3.67 -16.67 -13.78
N GLN A 141 -4.53 -17.18 -14.63
CA GLN A 141 -4.12 -18.12 -15.67
C GLN A 141 -3.70 -17.29 -16.88
N ILE A 142 -2.52 -17.61 -17.40
CA ILE A 142 -1.89 -17.03 -18.60
C ILE A 142 -1.41 -18.18 -19.47
#